data_AF-A0A0J0YMN6-F1
#
_entry.id   AF-A0A0J0YMN6-F1
#
_cell.length_a   1.000
_cell.length_b   1.000
_cell.length_c   1.000
_cell.angle_alpha   90.00
_cell.angle_beta   90.00
_cell.angle_gamma   90.00
#
_symmetry.space_group_name_H-M   'P 1'
#
loop_
_entity.id
_entity.type
_entity.pdbx_description
1 polymer ?
#
loop_
_entity_poly.entity_id
_entity_poly.type
_entity_poly.pdbx_seq_one_letter_code
_entity_poly.pdbx_strand_id
1 'polypeptide(L)'
;MIMETAFFLMMGWCGTKYPGWRPWKVPPHPDPEPWWIYTVLGLGIIAGVVGGTVFSNLTIDNQYFAGQNAVASGLAAFAASGIVTGLASLARK
;
A
#
# COMPACT_ATOMS: atom_id res chain seq x y z
N MET A 1 17.44 -2.32 5.04
CA MET A 1 16.63 -3.34 4.30
C MET A 1 15.41 -3.86 5.07
N ILE A 2 15.52 -4.73 6.10
CA ILE A 2 14.32 -5.30 6.78
C ILE A 2 13.37 -4.21 7.34
N MET A 3 13.93 -3.18 7.98
CA MET A 3 13.18 -2.07 8.56
C MET A 3 12.43 -1.24 7.51
N GLU A 4 13.04 -0.97 6.36
CA GLU A 4 12.44 -0.18 5.27
C GLU A 4 11.36 -0.97 4.52
N THR A 5 11.60 -2.26 4.27
CA THR A 5 10.59 -3.12 3.66
C THR A 5 9.37 -3.27 4.57
N ALA A 6 9.57 -3.36 5.88
CA ALA A 6 8.47 -3.36 6.86
C ALA A 6 7.69 -2.03 6.84
N PHE A 7 8.39 -0.90 6.70
CA PHE A 7 7.76 0.40 6.54
C PHE A 7 6.93 0.50 5.25
N PHE A 8 7.45 0.03 4.10
CA PHE A 8 6.69 -0.01 2.85
C PHE A 8 5.50 -0.96 2.90
N LEU A 9 5.61 -2.08 3.62
CA LEU A 9 4.51 -3.01 3.90
C LEU A 9 3.39 -2.31 4.67
N MET A 10 3.74 -1.57 5.72
CA MET A 10 2.78 -0.83 6.55
C MET A 10 2.14 0.32 5.77
N MET A 11 2.91 1.06 4.98
CA MET A 11 2.39 2.14 4.13
C MET A 11 1.52 1.59 2.98
N GLY A 12 1.90 0.45 2.39
CA GLY A 12 1.12 -0.25 1.38
C GLY A 12 -0.20 -0.82 1.93
N TRP A 13 -0.17 -1.40 3.12
CA TRP A 13 -1.38 -1.80 3.85
C TRP A 13 -2.29 -0.60 4.13
N CYS A 14 -1.70 0.52 4.55
CA CYS A 14 -2.41 1.75 4.86
C CYS A 14 -3.10 2.36 3.62
N GLY A 15 -2.47 2.28 2.45
CA GLY A 15 -2.96 2.85 1.19
C GLY A 15 -3.99 2.00 0.45
N THR A 16 -4.26 0.77 0.89
CA THR A 16 -5.28 -0.08 0.26
C THR A 16 -6.70 0.51 0.40
N LYS A 17 -7.52 0.39 -0.66
CA LYS A 17 -8.91 0.84 -0.68
C LYS A 17 -9.80 0.13 0.34
N TYR A 18 -9.46 -1.11 0.70
CA TYR A 18 -10.08 -1.86 1.79
C TYR A 18 -9.11 -1.93 2.98
N PRO A 19 -9.04 -0.88 3.80
CA PRO A 19 -8.11 -0.84 4.92
C PRO A 19 -8.54 -1.84 5.99
N GLY A 20 -7.92 -3.03 6.01
CA GLY A 20 -8.11 -4.02 7.08
C GLY A 20 -7.75 -3.50 8.49
N TRP A 21 -7.05 -2.36 8.56
CA TRP A 21 -6.72 -1.63 9.80
C TRP A 21 -7.80 -0.64 10.27
N ARG A 22 -8.88 -0.42 9.49
CA ARG A 22 -10.04 0.39 9.92
C ARG A 22 -11.27 -0.49 10.14
N PRO A 23 -11.28 -1.37 11.16
CA PRO A 23 -12.43 -2.23 11.43
C PRO A 23 -13.69 -1.44 11.82
N TRP A 24 -13.55 -0.18 12.23
CA TRP A 24 -14.62 0.57 12.89
C TRP A 24 -15.64 1.26 11.98
N LYS A 25 -15.43 1.28 10.65
CA LYS A 25 -16.34 1.98 9.71
C LYS A 25 -17.29 1.06 8.94
N VAL A 26 -17.20 -0.26 9.16
CA VAL A 26 -18.09 -1.23 8.52
C VAL A 26 -19.09 -1.68 9.58
N PRO A 27 -20.39 -1.35 9.49
CA PRO A 27 -21.39 -1.97 10.35
C PRO A 27 -21.32 -3.49 10.15
N PRO A 28 -21.40 -4.31 11.22
CA PRO A 28 -21.29 -5.76 11.10
C PRO A 28 -22.39 -6.25 10.16
N HIS A 29 -22.03 -6.53 8.91
CA HIS A 29 -22.94 -7.07 7.92
C HIS A 29 -22.91 -8.59 8.05
N PRO A 30 -24.05 -9.30 8.12
CA PRO A 30 -24.07 -10.75 8.29
C PRO A 30 -23.66 -11.52 7.01
N ASP A 31 -23.18 -10.85 5.96
CA ASP A 31 -22.75 -11.52 4.75
C ASP A 31 -21.32 -12.07 4.91
N PRO A 32 -21.04 -13.30 4.42
CA PRO A 32 -19.68 -13.81 4.41
C PRO A 32 -18.78 -12.83 3.68
N GLU A 33 -17.74 -12.35 4.35
CA GLU A 33 -16.76 -11.45 3.75
C GLU A 33 -16.26 -12.06 2.45
N PRO A 34 -16.46 -11.37 1.32
CA PRO A 34 -16.06 -11.94 0.07
C PRO A 34 -14.56 -12.19 0.01
N TRP A 35 -14.16 -13.42 -0.36
CA TRP A 35 -12.75 -13.84 -0.44
C TRP A 35 -11.88 -12.88 -1.27
N TRP A 36 -12.50 -12.17 -2.21
CA TRP A 36 -11.85 -11.24 -3.10
C TRP A 36 -11.34 -9.96 -2.41
N ILE A 37 -11.81 -9.63 -1.20
CA ILE A 37 -11.28 -8.52 -0.39
C ILE A 37 -9.84 -8.83 0.00
N TYR A 38 -9.57 -10.06 0.47
CA TYR A 38 -8.23 -10.51 0.81
C TYR A 38 -7.28 -10.49 -0.40
N THR A 39 -7.79 -10.78 -1.60
CA THR A 39 -6.97 -10.69 -2.83
C THR A 39 -6.58 -9.26 -3.20
N VAL A 40 -7.50 -8.31 -3.07
CA VAL A 40 -7.24 -6.89 -3.37
C VAL A 40 -6.29 -6.30 -2.32
N LEU A 41 -6.48 -6.68 -1.06
CA LEU A 41 -5.61 -6.32 0.05
C LEU A 41 -4.18 -6.81 -0.17
N GLY A 42 -4.01 -8.09 -0.54
CA GLY A 42 -2.70 -8.67 -0.88
C GLY A 42 -2.03 -7.98 -2.07
N LEU A 43 -2.79 -7.69 -3.13
CA LEU A 43 -2.31 -6.91 -4.28
C LEU A 43 -1.83 -5.51 -3.88
N GLY A 44 -2.56 -4.84 -2.98
CA GLY A 44 -2.19 -3.52 -2.47
C GLY A 44 -0.90 -3.54 -1.66
N ILE A 45 -0.71 -4.54 -0.80
CA ILE A 45 0.53 -4.70 -0.03
C ILE A 45 1.73 -4.91 -0.96
N ILE A 46 1.61 -5.83 -1.92
CA ILE A 46 2.69 -6.14 -2.86
C ILE A 46 3.01 -4.90 -3.70
N ALA A 47 1.98 -4.20 -4.19
CA ALA A 47 2.15 -2.96 -4.94
C ALA A 47 2.82 -1.85 -4.10
N GLY A 48 2.50 -1.74 -2.81
CA GLY A 48 3.14 -0.78 -1.91
C GLY A 48 4.61 -1.11 -1.65
N VAL A 49 4.96 -2.38 -1.43
CA VAL A 49 6.37 -2.81 -1.29
C VAL A 49 7.15 -2.55 -2.58
N VAL A 50 6.60 -2.90 -3.73
CA VAL A 50 7.25 -2.65 -5.03
C VAL A 50 7.39 -1.14 -5.28
N GLY A 51 6.34 -0.35 -5.05
CA GLY A 51 6.38 1.09 -5.22
C GLY A 51 7.40 1.78 -4.31
N GLY A 52 7.45 1.42 -3.02
CA GLY A 52 8.40 1.98 -2.07
C GLY A 52 9.85 1.56 -2.34
N THR A 53 10.09 0.31 -2.75
CA THR A 53 11.44 -0.18 -3.07
C THR A 53 11.98 0.42 -4.36
N VAL A 54 11.16 0.54 -5.41
CA VAL A 54 11.56 1.19 -6.67
C VAL A 54 11.89 2.66 -6.41
N PHE A 55 11.04 3.37 -5.67
CA PHE A 55 11.26 4.79 -5.39
C PHE A 55 12.48 5.03 -4.49
N SER A 56 12.70 4.18 -3.49
CA SER A 56 13.88 4.26 -2.61
C SER A 56 15.18 4.06 -3.38
N ASN A 57 15.22 3.09 -4.31
CA ASN A 57 16.39 2.86 -5.16
C ASN A 57 16.67 4.03 -6.13
N LEU A 58 15.62 4.62 -6.72
CA LEU A 58 15.77 5.77 -7.64
C LEU A 58 16.24 7.05 -6.92
N THR A 59 15.99 7.12 -5.62
CA THR A 59 16.19 8.34 -4.82
C THR A 59 17.45 8.26 -3.95
N ILE A 60 18.10 7.10 -3.90
CA ILE A 60 19.25 6.84 -3.02
C ILE A 60 20.46 7.74 -3.32
N ASP A 61 20.65 8.12 -4.59
CA ASP A 61 21.75 8.97 -5.04
C ASP A 61 21.37 10.46 -5.16
N ASN A 62 20.10 10.81 -4.89
CA ASN A 62 19.62 12.18 -5.02
C ASN A 62 19.82 12.97 -3.71
N GLN A 63 20.75 13.93 -3.72
CA GLN A 63 21.03 14.81 -2.58
C GLN A 63 19.81 15.62 -2.10
N TYR A 64 18.85 15.93 -2.99
CA TYR A 64 17.61 16.61 -2.63
C TYR A 64 16.72 15.83 -1.66
N PHE A 65 16.87 14.49 -1.63
CA PHE A 65 16.09 13.61 -0.77
C PHE A 65 16.92 13.04 0.39
N ALA A 66 18.18 13.47 0.56
CA ALA A 66 19.01 13.11 1.70
C ALA A 66 18.34 13.59 3.01
N GLY A 67 17.66 12.67 3.70
CA GLY A 67 16.87 12.94 4.91
C GLY A 67 15.35 12.83 4.74
N GLN A 68 14.82 12.89 3.51
CA GLN A 68 13.38 12.72 3.22
C GLN A 68 13.07 11.46 2.39
N ASN A 69 14.09 10.71 1.97
CA ASN A 69 13.93 9.52 1.14
C ASN A 69 12.95 8.50 1.75
N ALA A 70 12.99 8.31 3.07
CA ALA A 70 12.06 7.42 3.77
C ALA A 70 10.58 7.87 3.63
N VAL A 71 10.31 9.17 3.76
CA VAL A 71 8.95 9.73 3.64
C VAL A 71 8.46 9.69 2.20
N ALA A 72 9.33 10.06 1.24
CA ALA A 72 9.01 10.04 -0.18
C ALA A 72 8.71 8.61 -0.67
N SER A 73 9.54 7.64 -0.25
CA SER A 73 9.35 6.23 -0.57
C SER A 73 8.12 5.63 0.13
N GLY A 74 7.80 6.09 1.35
CA GLY A 74 6.56 5.73 2.05
C GLY A 74 5.30 6.26 1.34
N LEU A 75 5.34 7.50 0.85
CA LEU A 75 4.26 8.09 0.05
C LEU A 75 4.09 7.36 -1.29
N ALA A 76 5.20 6.98 -1.93
CA ALA A 76 5.17 6.18 -3.15
C ALA A 76 4.54 4.79 -2.90
N ALA A 77 4.88 4.13 -1.79
CA ALA A 77 4.26 2.87 -1.38
C ALA A 77 2.74 3.01 -1.12
N PHE A 78 2.34 4.09 -0.45
CA PHE A 78 0.92 4.39 -0.19
C PHE A 78 0.15 4.71 -1.48
N ALA A 79 0.73 5.51 -2.37
CA ALA A 79 0.11 5.85 -3.65
C ALA A 79 -0.02 4.62 -4.56
N ALA A 80 1.04 3.82 -4.68
CA ALA A 80 1.05 2.61 -5.50
C ALA A 80 -0.04 1.61 -5.04
N SER A 81 -0.15 1.37 -3.73
CA SER A 81 -1.18 0.50 -3.17
C SER A 81 -2.60 1.04 -3.41
N GLY A 82 -2.82 2.34 -3.25
CA GLY A 82 -4.11 2.99 -3.53
C GLY A 82 -4.53 2.91 -4.99
N ILE A 83 -3.61 3.16 -5.92
CA ILE A 83 -3.87 3.10 -7.37
C ILE A 83 -4.18 1.66 -7.78
N VAL A 84 -3.36 0.68 -7.36
CA VAL A 84 -3.54 -0.73 -7.73
C VAL A 84 -4.83 -1.30 -7.15
N THR A 85 -5.12 -1.03 -5.87
CA THR A 85 -6.39 -1.50 -5.28
C THR A 85 -7.61 -0.77 -5.84
N GLY A 86 -7.46 0.51 -6.20
CA GLY A 86 -8.47 1.29 -6.92
C GLY A 86 -8.79 0.67 -8.28
N LEU A 87 -7.77 0.40 -9.10
CA LEU A 87 -7.92 -0.24 -10.42
C LEU A 87 -8.49 -1.65 -10.29
N ALA A 88 -7.97 -2.47 -9.37
CA ALA A 88 -8.49 -3.82 -9.13
C ALA A 88 -9.97 -3.81 -8.71
N SER A 89 -10.41 -2.78 -7.98
CA SER A 89 -11.82 -2.61 -7.63
C SER A 89 -12.69 -2.14 -8.80
N LEU A 90 -12.14 -1.33 -9.72
CA LEU A 90 -12.85 -0.84 -10.91
C LEU A 90 -12.99 -1.93 -11.98
N ALA A 91 -11.98 -2.76 -12.16
CA ALA A 91 -12.00 -3.88 -13.11
C ALA A 91 -13.04 -4.98 -12.77
N ARG A 92 -13.68 -4.89 -11.60
CA ARG A 92 -14.73 -5.80 -11.15
C ARG A 92 -16.15 -5.19 -11.18
N LYS A 93 -16.29 -3.94 -11.63
CA LYS A 93 -17.58 -3.28 -11.81
C LYS A 93 -18.06 -3.43 -13.24
#